data_AF-A0A538CQ46-F1
#
_entry.id   AF-A0A538CQ46-F1
#
_cell.length_a   1.000
_cell.length_b   1.000
_cell.length_c   1.000
_cell.angle_alpha   90.00
_cell.angle_beta   90.00
_cell.angle_gamma   90.00
#
_symmetry.space_group_name_H-M   'P 1'
#
loop_
_entity.id
_entity.type
_entity.pdbx_description
1 polymer ?
#
loop_
_entity_poly.entity_id
_entity_poly.type
_entity_poly.pdbx_seq_one_letter_code
_entity_poly.pdbx_strand_id
1 'polypeptide(L)'
;MRYFETARIAFMRELMPEHDPSYPERDRTGVIFAECQIRYRSPVVFDEIVGVECSIGEIRRSAFEVRFTMRVDDRVAAEGSGWLVAYDYEAGRSQPLPDDLRGALEEAAAEPGARWVGSATGRVDREAAVRAIQVWHSNTRMERRRVSAPN
;
A
#
# COMPACT_ATOMS: atom_id res chain seq x y z
N MET A 1 -2.50 11.27 -2.80
CA MET A 1 -1.45 10.56 -2.01
C MET A 1 -2.02 9.66 -0.93
N ARG A 2 -2.89 10.13 -0.02
CA ARG A 2 -3.35 9.35 1.17
C ARG A 2 -3.78 7.89 0.91
N TYR A 3 -4.55 7.62 -0.15
CA TYR A 3 -4.96 6.25 -0.50
C TYR A 3 -3.75 5.35 -0.81
N PHE A 4 -2.81 5.84 -1.62
CA PHE A 4 -1.58 5.13 -1.97
C PHE A 4 -0.68 4.89 -0.76
N GLU A 5 -0.54 5.89 0.11
CA GLU A 5 0.23 5.74 1.34
C GLU A 5 -0.38 4.68 2.27
N THR A 6 -1.70 4.69 2.43
CA THR A 6 -2.43 3.70 3.24
C THR A 6 -2.25 2.29 2.67
N ALA A 7 -2.45 2.13 1.36
CA ALA A 7 -2.27 0.86 0.68
C ALA A 7 -0.82 0.36 0.77
N ARG A 8 0.16 1.26 0.68
CA ARG A 8 1.58 0.92 0.85
C ARG A 8 1.91 0.51 2.29
N ILE A 9 1.42 1.21 3.32
CA ILE A 9 1.61 0.80 4.72
C ILE A 9 1.06 -0.61 4.92
N ALA A 10 -0.17 -0.85 4.45
CA ALA A 10 -0.83 -2.14 4.49
C ALA A 10 0.00 -3.24 3.81
N PHE A 11 0.44 -2.99 2.59
CA PHE A 11 1.26 -3.90 1.79
C PHE A 11 2.61 -4.21 2.45
N MET A 12 3.32 -3.19 2.92
CA MET A 12 4.62 -3.36 3.56
C MET A 12 4.54 -4.09 4.90
N ARG A 13 3.44 -3.94 5.67
CA ARG A 13 3.23 -4.72 6.91
C ARG A 13 3.00 -6.21 6.67
N GLU A 14 2.46 -6.59 5.51
CA GLU A 14 2.38 -8.02 5.16
C GLU A 14 3.73 -8.56 4.72
N LEU A 15 4.47 -7.78 3.92
CA LEU A 15 5.83 -8.11 3.47
C LEU A 15 6.84 -8.20 4.60
N MET A 16 6.68 -7.34 5.61
CA MET A 16 7.57 -7.25 6.76
C MET A 16 6.75 -7.19 8.06
N PRO A 17 6.26 -8.32 8.58
CA PRO A 17 5.44 -8.33 9.79
C PRO A 17 6.14 -7.77 11.02
N GLU A 18 7.48 -7.83 11.05
CA GLU A 18 8.31 -7.34 12.15
C GLU A 18 8.61 -5.83 12.07
N HIS A 19 8.25 -5.17 10.98
CA HIS A 19 8.53 -3.76 10.74
C HIS A 19 7.22 -2.98 10.57
N ASP A 20 7.07 -1.88 11.31
CA ASP A 20 5.92 -0.99 11.13
C ASP A 20 6.32 0.26 10.34
N PRO A 21 6.01 0.32 9.02
CA PRO A 21 6.34 1.47 8.17
C PRO A 21 5.55 2.74 8.53
N SER A 22 4.70 2.71 9.56
CA SER A 22 4.07 3.90 10.16
C SER A 22 4.95 4.59 11.21
N TYR A 23 5.95 3.89 11.74
CA TYR A 23 6.93 4.39 12.72
C TYR A 23 8.34 3.92 12.34
N PRO A 24 8.83 4.28 11.13
CA PRO A 24 10.07 3.74 10.56
C PRO A 24 11.31 4.03 11.41
N GLU A 25 11.28 5.04 12.27
CA GLU A 25 12.36 5.38 13.19
C GLU A 25 12.52 4.40 14.37
N ARG A 26 11.54 3.53 14.59
CA ARG A 26 11.57 2.53 15.68
C ARG A 26 12.22 1.22 15.24
N ASP A 27 12.35 1.01 13.94
CA ASP A 27 12.92 -0.19 13.36
C ASP A 27 14.43 -0.01 13.17
N ARG A 28 15.22 -1.07 13.37
CA ARG A 28 16.67 -1.04 13.08
C ARG A 28 16.95 -0.71 11.61
N THR A 29 16.00 -1.02 10.72
CA THR A 29 16.01 -0.57 9.34
C THR A 29 14.66 0.01 8.97
N GLY A 30 14.54 1.33 9.09
CA GLY A 30 13.37 2.04 8.59
C GLY A 30 13.37 2.12 7.06
N VAL A 31 12.18 2.19 6.47
CA VAL A 31 12.02 2.55 5.06
C VAL A 31 11.38 3.94 4.96
N ILE A 32 12.00 4.83 4.19
CA ILE A 32 11.52 6.20 3.96
C ILE A 32 11.14 6.41 2.50
N PHE A 33 10.13 7.25 2.27
CA PHE A 33 9.72 7.65 0.92
C PHE A 33 10.71 8.69 0.37
N ALA A 34 11.39 8.37 -0.74
CA ALA A 34 12.33 9.28 -1.40
C ALA A 34 11.69 10.06 -2.56
N GLU A 35 10.81 9.41 -3.33
CA GLU A 35 10.16 10.01 -4.49
C GLU A 35 8.79 9.36 -4.70
N CYS A 36 7.78 10.14 -5.10
CA CYS A 36 6.49 9.62 -5.56
C CYS A 36 6.04 10.29 -6.86
N GLN A 37 5.57 9.48 -7.82
CA GLN A 37 4.89 9.96 -9.02
C GLN A 37 3.47 9.37 -9.10
N ILE A 38 2.50 10.19 -9.50
CA ILE A 38 1.12 9.75 -9.73
C ILE A 38 0.59 10.40 -11.00
N ARG A 39 -0.02 9.60 -11.86
CA ARG A 39 -0.79 10.02 -13.03
C ARG A 39 -2.26 9.75 -12.76
N TYR A 40 -3.07 10.81 -12.70
CA TYR A 40 -4.52 10.69 -12.62
C TYR A 40 -5.10 10.48 -14.02
N ARG A 41 -5.85 9.39 -14.20
CA ARG A 41 -6.38 8.93 -15.49
C ARG A 41 -7.87 9.25 -15.64
N SER A 42 -8.62 9.22 -14.54
CA SER A 42 -10.04 9.56 -14.54
C SER A 42 -10.49 10.11 -13.17
N PRO A 43 -11.53 10.94 -13.10
CA PRO A 43 -12.00 11.52 -11.83
C PRO A 43 -12.59 10.44 -10.92
N VAL A 44 -12.29 10.51 -9.62
CA VAL A 44 -13.04 9.80 -8.58
C VAL A 44 -14.08 10.75 -8.01
N VAL A 45 -15.35 10.37 -7.99
CA VAL A 45 -16.45 11.18 -7.45
C VAL A 45 -16.89 10.68 -6.08
N PHE A 46 -17.75 11.46 -5.41
CA PHE A 46 -18.28 11.11 -4.10
C PHE A 46 -19.03 9.77 -4.13
N ASP A 47 -18.93 9.01 -3.04
CA ASP A 47 -19.47 7.66 -2.84
C ASP A 47 -18.88 6.54 -3.74
N GLU A 48 -17.90 6.83 -4.61
CA GLU A 48 -17.18 5.77 -5.32
C GLU A 48 -16.26 4.97 -4.39
N ILE A 49 -16.31 3.64 -4.54
CA ILE A 49 -15.41 2.73 -3.85
C ILE A 49 -14.14 2.61 -4.68
N VAL A 50 -13.05 3.14 -4.14
CA VAL A 50 -11.72 2.97 -4.74
C VAL A 50 -11.10 1.65 -4.29
N GLY A 51 -10.26 1.08 -5.14
CA GLY A 51 -9.32 -0.01 -4.85
C GLY A 51 -7.92 0.46 -5.14
N VAL A 52 -6.93 0.13 -4.30
CA VAL A 52 -5.51 0.38 -4.61
C VAL A 52 -4.72 -0.90 -4.51
N GLU A 53 -4.08 -1.26 -5.63
CA GLU A 53 -3.18 -2.40 -5.80
C GLU A 53 -1.73 -1.94 -5.69
N CYS A 54 -0.90 -2.74 -5.02
CA CYS A 54 0.53 -2.49 -4.85
C CYS A 54 1.35 -3.66 -5.42
N SER A 55 2.45 -3.36 -6.08
CA SER A 55 3.43 -4.38 -6.51
C SER A 55 4.86 -3.88 -6.40
N ILE A 56 5.81 -4.80 -6.19
CA ILE A 56 7.23 -4.48 -6.23
C ILE A 56 7.69 -4.30 -7.68
N GLY A 57 8.36 -3.18 -7.92
CA GLY A 57 9.03 -2.85 -9.19
C GLY A 57 10.51 -3.18 -9.13
N GLU A 58 11.34 -2.23 -9.52
CA GLU A 58 12.79 -2.39 -9.48
C GLU A 58 13.33 -2.43 -8.03
N ILE A 59 14.23 -3.36 -7.74
CA ILE A 59 14.95 -3.45 -6.46
C ILE A 59 16.42 -3.09 -6.69
N ARG A 60 16.91 -2.09 -5.95
CA ARG A 60 18.30 -1.59 -5.99
C ARG A 60 19.04 -1.98 -4.71
N ARG A 61 20.29 -1.52 -4.56
CA ARG A 61 21.11 -1.78 -3.37
C ARG A 61 20.46 -1.31 -2.07
N SER A 62 19.95 -0.09 -2.04
CA SER A 62 19.44 0.60 -0.84
C SER A 62 18.01 1.12 -1.02
N ALA A 63 17.35 0.76 -2.12
CA ALA A 63 16.07 1.31 -2.50
C ALA A 63 15.25 0.31 -3.31
N PHE A 64 13.94 0.47 -3.33
CA PHE A 64 13.04 -0.32 -4.15
C PHE A 64 11.83 0.51 -4.60
N GLU A 65 11.29 0.17 -5.76
CA GLU A 65 10.09 0.80 -6.31
C GLU A 65 8.85 0.02 -5.85
N VAL A 66 7.84 0.74 -5.35
CA VAL A 66 6.48 0.23 -5.19
C VAL A 66 5.60 0.89 -6.23
N ARG A 67 4.94 0.09 -7.06
CA ARG A 67 3.98 0.56 -8.07
C ARG A 67 2.59 0.51 -7.50
N PHE A 68 1.77 1.48 -7.88
CA PHE A 68 0.40 1.62 -7.42
C PHE A 68 -0.57 1.69 -8.59
N THR A 69 -1.69 0.99 -8.50
CA THR A 69 -2.83 1.15 -9.41
C THR A 69 -4.09 1.39 -8.60
N MET A 70 -4.74 2.53 -8.82
CA MET A 70 -6.01 2.88 -8.19
C MET A 70 -7.16 2.66 -9.19
N ARG A 71 -8.14 1.86 -8.79
CA ARG A 71 -9.31 1.51 -9.59
C ARG A 71 -10.61 1.95 -8.91
N VAL A 72 -11.62 2.22 -9.73
CA VAL A 72 -13.02 2.26 -9.32
C VAL A 72 -13.73 1.30 -10.27
N ASP A 73 -14.26 0.19 -9.74
CA ASP A 73 -14.69 -0.95 -10.55
C ASP A 73 -13.60 -1.33 -11.57
N ASP A 74 -13.92 -1.39 -12.86
CA ASP A 74 -12.97 -1.74 -13.93
C ASP A 74 -12.11 -0.54 -14.42
N ARG A 75 -12.38 0.67 -13.95
CA ARG A 75 -11.75 1.91 -14.42
C ARG A 75 -10.48 2.23 -13.65
N VAL A 76 -9.37 2.49 -14.34
CA VAL A 76 -8.16 3.06 -13.72
C VAL A 76 -8.41 4.53 -13.43
N ALA A 77 -8.47 4.89 -12.15
CA ALA A 77 -8.60 6.27 -11.71
C ALA A 77 -7.24 6.99 -11.63
N ALA A 78 -6.22 6.29 -11.14
CA ALA A 78 -4.84 6.77 -11.14
C ALA A 78 -3.85 5.62 -11.08
N GLU A 79 -2.63 5.87 -11.51
CA GLU A 79 -1.51 4.94 -11.42
C GLU A 79 -0.27 5.71 -10.97
N GLY A 80 0.71 5.03 -10.40
CA GLY A 80 1.91 5.70 -9.94
C GLY A 80 2.97 4.74 -9.46
N SER A 81 4.06 5.32 -9.00
CA SER A 81 5.08 4.57 -8.26
C SER A 81 5.75 5.45 -7.22
N GLY A 82 6.36 4.80 -6.24
CA GLY A 82 7.14 5.43 -5.20
C GLY A 82 8.44 4.69 -4.98
N TRP A 83 9.52 5.45 -4.82
CA TRP A 83 10.81 4.91 -4.40
C TRP A 83 10.92 4.97 -2.88
N LEU A 84 11.08 3.81 -2.27
CA LEU A 84 11.43 3.68 -0.86
C LEU A 84 12.90 3.39 -0.71
N VAL A 85 13.50 3.95 0.34
CA VAL A 85 14.92 3.83 0.66
C VAL A 85 15.05 3.23 2.05
N ALA A 86 15.90 2.21 2.18
CA ALA A 86 16.32 1.74 3.49
C ALA A 86 17.20 2.81 4.14
N TYR A 87 16.79 3.30 5.31
CA TYR A 87 17.33 4.49 5.93
C TYR A 87 17.68 4.21 7.38
N ASP A 88 18.93 4.54 7.73
CA ASP A 88 19.42 4.55 9.10
C ASP A 88 19.05 5.91 9.72
N TYR A 89 18.04 5.90 10.57
CA TYR A 89 17.57 7.11 11.25
C TYR A 89 18.51 7.59 12.36
N GLU A 90 19.37 6.71 12.90
CA GLU A 90 20.39 7.09 13.88
C GLU A 90 21.58 7.77 13.19
N ALA A 91 22.05 7.20 12.08
CA ALA A 91 23.17 7.75 11.31
C ALA A 91 22.75 8.83 10.29
N GLY A 92 21.45 9.02 10.06
CA GLY A 92 20.91 10.03 9.15
C GLY A 92 21.28 9.81 7.68
N ARG A 93 21.36 8.55 7.22
CA ARG A 93 21.76 8.22 5.84
C ARG A 93 21.13 6.93 5.32
N SER A 94 21.13 6.76 4.00
CA SER A 94 20.70 5.50 3.39
C SER A 94 21.67 4.36 3.69
N GLN A 95 21.14 3.14 3.75
CA GLN A 95 21.89 1.91 3.96
C GLN A 95 21.47 0.82 2.99
N PRO A 96 22.26 -0.25 2.77
CA PRO A 96 21.81 -1.41 2.02
C PRO A 96 20.48 -1.94 2.55
N LEU A 97 19.66 -2.50 1.66
CA LEU A 97 18.53 -3.33 2.08
C LEU A 97 19.09 -4.53 2.88
N PRO A 98 18.60 -4.77 4.10
CA PRO A 98 18.85 -6.01 4.83
C PRO A 98 18.46 -7.24 3.99
N ASP A 99 19.16 -8.36 4.20
CA ASP A 99 18.99 -9.56 3.37
C ASP A 99 17.59 -10.17 3.48
N ASP A 100 16.98 -10.11 4.67
CA ASP A 100 15.59 -10.53 4.92
C ASP A 100 14.58 -9.66 4.16
N LEU A 101 14.75 -8.33 4.22
CA LEU A 101 13.92 -7.40 3.46
C LEU A 101 14.08 -7.62 1.96
N ARG A 102 15.33 -7.74 1.48
CA ARG A 102 15.60 -8.03 0.08
C ARG A 102 14.91 -9.32 -0.38
N GLY A 103 15.03 -10.40 0.40
CA GLY A 103 14.39 -11.67 0.09
C GLY A 103 12.87 -11.56 -0.04
N ALA A 104 12.21 -10.88 0.91
CA ALA A 104 10.77 -10.66 0.87
C ALA A 104 10.33 -9.82 -0.36
N LEU A 105 11.11 -8.81 -0.73
CA LEU A 105 10.84 -7.99 -1.92
C LEU A 105 11.00 -8.80 -3.21
N GLU A 106 12.03 -9.64 -3.30
CA GLU A 106 12.29 -10.49 -4.46
C GLU A 106 11.21 -11.56 -4.63
N GLU A 107 10.73 -12.16 -3.53
CA GLU A 107 9.59 -13.08 -3.53
C GLU A 107 8.31 -12.39 -4.03
N ALA A 108 7.99 -11.20 -3.51
CA ALA A 108 6.82 -10.45 -3.96
C ALA A 108 6.94 -9.88 -5.38
N ALA A 109 8.16 -9.65 -5.88
CA ALA A 109 8.38 -9.28 -7.29
C ALA A 109 8.17 -10.49 -8.23
N ALA A 110 8.41 -11.71 -7.75
CA ALA A 110 8.27 -12.94 -8.51
C ALA A 110 6.81 -13.43 -8.66
N GLU A 111 5.88 -12.89 -7.87
CA GLU A 111 4.44 -13.11 -8.03
C GLU A 111 3.77 -11.93 -8.77
N PRO A 112 3.79 -11.90 -10.13
CA PRO A 112 3.14 -10.86 -10.91
C PRO A 112 1.62 -11.00 -10.81
N GLY A 113 1.05 -10.44 -9.75
CA GLY A 113 -0.38 -10.48 -9.49
C GLY A 113 -0.79 -9.59 -8.33
N ALA A 114 -0.01 -8.54 -8.05
CA ALA A 114 -0.26 -7.42 -7.13
C ALA A 114 -1.53 -7.61 -6.29
N ARG A 115 -1.39 -8.29 -5.16
CA ARG A 115 -2.50 -8.46 -4.23
C ARG A 115 -2.79 -7.11 -3.57
N TRP A 116 -4.05 -6.96 -3.17
CA TRP A 116 -4.65 -5.91 -2.35
C TRP A 116 -5.51 -4.86 -3.06
N VAL A 117 -6.73 -4.66 -2.53
CA VAL A 117 -7.72 -3.67 -2.96
C VAL A 117 -8.14 -2.85 -1.73
N GLY A 118 -7.49 -1.71 -1.50
CA GLY A 118 -7.86 -0.80 -0.41
C GLY A 118 -8.99 0.16 -0.80
N SER A 119 -10.05 0.25 0.03
CA SER A 119 -11.22 1.11 -0.19
C SER A 119 -11.49 2.15 0.89
N ALA A 120 -12.31 3.15 0.55
CA ALA A 120 -12.45 4.42 1.28
C ALA A 120 -13.20 4.36 2.64
N THR A 121 -13.55 3.19 3.18
CA THR A 121 -14.40 3.10 4.39
C THR A 121 -13.88 2.18 5.51
N GLY A 122 -12.65 2.37 5.99
CA GLY A 122 -12.20 1.90 7.32
C GLY A 122 -12.28 0.42 7.80
N ARG A 123 -12.86 -0.55 7.08
CA ARG A 123 -12.99 -1.99 7.45
C ARG A 123 -12.27 -3.01 6.54
N VAL A 124 -11.42 -3.85 7.12
CA VAL A 124 -10.83 -5.02 6.42
C VAL A 124 -11.94 -6.04 6.12
N ASP A 125 -12.25 -6.30 4.85
CA ASP A 125 -13.13 -7.41 4.46
C ASP A 125 -12.29 -8.67 4.23
N ARG A 126 -12.66 -9.76 4.91
CA ARG A 126 -11.94 -11.04 4.91
C ARG A 126 -12.52 -12.06 3.93
N GLU A 127 -13.71 -11.81 3.35
CA GLU A 127 -14.42 -12.77 2.48
C GLU A 127 -14.31 -12.47 0.98
N ALA A 128 -13.78 -11.32 0.58
CA ALA A 128 -13.47 -11.07 -0.83
C ALA A 128 -12.22 -11.85 -1.24
N ALA A 129 -12.25 -12.49 -2.41
CA ALA A 129 -11.11 -13.17 -3.03
C ALA A 129 -9.89 -12.27 -3.31
N VAL A 130 -9.98 -10.99 -2.94
CA VAL A 130 -8.92 -9.99 -2.95
C VAL A 130 -8.86 -9.40 -1.55
N ARG A 131 -7.71 -9.58 -0.87
CA ARG A 131 -7.53 -9.11 0.50
C ARG A 131 -7.59 -7.56 0.50
N ALA A 132 -8.42 -6.95 1.33
CA ALA A 132 -8.67 -5.50 1.32
C ALA A 132 -8.37 -4.88 2.69
N ILE A 133 -7.54 -3.83 2.76
CA ILE A 133 -7.32 -3.04 3.99
C ILE A 133 -7.96 -1.67 3.85
N GLN A 134 -8.69 -1.25 4.87
CA GLN A 134 -9.40 0.02 4.90
C GLN A 134 -9.02 0.81 6.19
N VAL A 135 -8.88 2.14 6.12
CA VAL A 135 -8.53 3.03 7.26
C VAL A 135 -9.48 4.23 7.34
N TRP A 136 -9.93 4.59 8.55
CA TRP A 136 -10.90 5.67 8.84
C TRP A 136 -10.27 6.84 9.62
N HIS A 137 -10.81 8.06 9.48
CA HIS A 137 -10.83 9.12 10.51
C HIS A 137 -12.15 9.91 10.41
N SER A 138 -12.86 10.03 11.54
CA SER A 138 -14.16 10.69 11.73
C SER A 138 -14.16 12.18 11.47
N ASN A 139 -15.24 12.65 10.83
CA ASN A 139 -16.34 13.19 11.65
C ASN A 139 -17.71 13.01 10.95
N THR A 140 -18.65 12.40 11.68
CA THR A 140 -20.12 12.34 11.44
C THR A 140 -20.72 10.97 11.00
N ARG A 141 -21.33 10.30 12.01
CA ARG A 141 -22.49 9.37 12.06
C ARG A 141 -22.63 8.24 11.03
N MET A 142 -22.43 6.99 11.49
CA MET A 142 -22.72 5.73 10.79
C MET A 142 -24.21 5.36 10.79
N GLU A 143 -24.72 4.83 9.67
CA GLU A 143 -25.90 3.98 9.61
C GLU A 143 -25.53 2.66 8.92
N ARG A 144 -25.88 1.50 9.50
CA ARG A 144 -25.57 0.17 8.94
C ARG A 144 -26.82 -0.40 8.28
N ARG A 145 -26.75 -0.75 6.99
CA ARG A 145 -27.68 -1.71 6.36
C ARG A 145 -26.94 -2.98 5.98
N ARG A 146 -27.48 -4.13 6.41
CA ARG A 146 -27.13 -5.45 5.85
C ARG A 146 -27.93 -5.67 4.58
N VAL A 147 -27.28 -6.12 3.52
CA VAL A 147 -27.94 -6.71 2.35
C VAL A 147 -27.72 -8.23 2.44
N SER A 148 -28.81 -9.01 2.49
CA SER A 148 -28.73 -10.47 2.35
C SER A 148 -28.45 -10.83 0.90
N ALA A 149 -27.62 -11.85 0.67
CA ALA A 149 -27.42 -12.42 -0.65
C ALA A 149 -28.72 -13.10 -1.16
N PRO A 150 -29.00 -13.07 -2.48
CA PRO A 150 -30.11 -13.80 -3.06
C PRO A 150 -29.86 -15.31 -3.01
N ASN A 151 -30.94 -16.07 -2.85
CA ASN A 151 -31.03 -17.54 -2.80
C ASN A 151 -30.36 -18.25 -3.98
#